data_AF-L9XHJ9-F1
#
_entry.id   AF-L9XHJ9-F1
#
_cell.length_a   1.000
_cell.length_b   1.000
_cell.length_c   1.000
_cell.angle_alpha   90.00
_cell.angle_beta   90.00
_cell.angle_gamma   90.00
#
_symmetry.space_group_name_H-M   'P 1'
#
loop_
_entity.id
_entity.type
_entity.pdbx_description
1 polymer ?
#
loop_
_entity_poly.entity_id
_entity_poly.type
_entity_poly.pdbx_seq_one_letter_code
_entity_poly.pdbx_strand_id
1 'polypeptide(L)'
;MTAGETSRGLLELTRPVNVIAASVLTFIGAFVAGGITDQPVAVGAAVAATGLAVGAGNAINDYFDREIDRINQPDRPIPRGAVSPRGALLFSIVLFAVAVALALVLPLLALAIAGINLIALVAYTELFKGLPGLGNALVAYLVGSTFLFGAAAVENVAPAAVLFLLSAIATLTREIIKDVEDVEGDREEGLNTLPIAIGERPALYVATALLAVGAIASPLPYLLLEDFGLAYLVVVGPAVAIMGYATYESFADPTAGQEHLKYGMFLAALAFIVGRAATIVPSGL
;
A
#
# COMPACT_ATOMS: atom_id res chain seq x y z
N MET A 1 33.16 4.21 -10.84
CA MET A 1 31.93 3.42 -10.68
C MET A 1 31.87 2.38 -11.77
N THR A 2 31.61 1.14 -11.40
CA THR A 2 31.43 0.04 -12.35
C THR A 2 29.97 -0.02 -12.82
N ALA A 3 29.71 -0.57 -14.01
CA ALA A 3 28.35 -0.79 -14.49
C ALA A 3 27.52 -1.68 -13.53
N GLY A 4 28.18 -2.59 -12.80
CA GLY A 4 27.56 -3.44 -11.79
C GLY A 4 27.07 -2.66 -10.57
N GLU A 5 27.86 -1.71 -10.07
CA GLU A 5 27.47 -0.84 -8.95
C GLU A 5 26.27 0.04 -9.31
N THR A 6 26.25 0.60 -10.53
CA THR A 6 25.12 1.40 -10.99
C THR A 6 23.86 0.54 -11.17
N SER A 7 23.97 -0.66 -11.73
CA SER A 7 22.82 -1.55 -11.89
C SER A 7 22.21 -1.96 -10.55
N ARG A 8 23.06 -2.29 -9.57
CA ARG A 8 22.62 -2.57 -8.20
C ARG A 8 21.98 -1.34 -7.57
N GLY A 9 22.57 -0.17 -7.74
CA GLY A 9 22.00 1.10 -7.25
C GLY A 9 20.61 1.39 -7.83
N LEU A 10 20.40 1.13 -9.13
CA LEU A 10 19.08 1.28 -9.77
C LEU A 10 18.04 0.32 -9.18
N LEU A 11 18.41 -0.93 -8.90
CA LEU A 11 17.51 -1.88 -8.23
C LEU A 11 17.19 -1.44 -6.80
N GLU A 12 18.17 -0.95 -6.04
CA GLU A 12 17.98 -0.44 -4.69
C GLU A 12 17.01 0.76 -4.67
N LEU A 13 17.10 1.67 -5.65
CA LEU A 13 16.17 2.81 -5.79
C LEU A 13 14.71 2.39 -5.91
N THR A 14 14.42 1.23 -6.53
CA THR A 14 13.03 0.77 -6.67
C THR A 14 12.41 0.32 -5.36
N ARG A 15 13.22 0.01 -4.33
CA ARG A 15 12.83 -0.66 -3.09
C ARG A 15 12.03 -1.95 -3.39
N PRO A 16 12.71 -3.05 -3.81
CA PRO A 16 12.06 -4.25 -4.36
C PRO A 16 10.97 -4.86 -3.47
N VAL A 17 11.12 -4.79 -2.14
CA VAL A 17 10.11 -5.27 -1.20
C VAL A 17 8.79 -4.50 -1.35
N ASN A 18 8.84 -3.17 -1.52
CA ASN A 18 7.66 -2.33 -1.72
C ASN A 18 6.99 -2.62 -3.07
N VAL A 19 7.80 -2.81 -4.12
CA VAL A 19 7.34 -3.20 -5.45
C VAL A 19 6.59 -4.52 -5.40
N ILE A 20 7.19 -5.55 -4.79
CA ILE A 20 6.57 -6.87 -4.65
C ILE A 20 5.29 -6.77 -3.84
N ALA A 21 5.31 -6.08 -2.69
CA ALA A 21 4.14 -5.92 -1.84
C ALA A 21 2.96 -5.30 -2.62
N ALA A 22 3.17 -4.16 -3.28
CA ALA A 22 2.13 -3.49 -4.05
C ALA A 22 1.62 -4.32 -5.24
N SER A 23 2.53 -4.98 -5.97
CA SER A 23 2.18 -5.90 -7.05
C SER A 23 1.31 -7.07 -6.57
N VAL A 24 1.59 -7.60 -5.36
CA VAL A 24 0.78 -8.66 -4.74
C VAL A 24 -0.62 -8.14 -4.40
N LEU A 25 -0.77 -6.93 -3.86
CA LEU A 25 -2.10 -6.36 -3.57
C LEU A 25 -2.95 -6.20 -4.84
N THR A 26 -2.35 -5.69 -5.93
CA THR A 26 -3.02 -5.64 -7.23
C THR A 26 -3.42 -7.02 -7.73
N PHE A 27 -2.55 -8.01 -7.60
CA PHE A 27 -2.89 -9.39 -7.97
C PHE A 27 -4.06 -9.94 -7.14
N ILE A 28 -4.07 -9.71 -5.82
CA ILE A 28 -5.17 -10.13 -4.93
C ILE A 28 -6.49 -9.50 -5.38
N GLY A 29 -6.48 -8.21 -5.74
CA GLY A 29 -7.67 -7.54 -6.29
C GLY A 29 -8.24 -8.24 -7.52
N ALA A 30 -7.37 -8.56 -8.48
CA ALA A 30 -7.77 -9.29 -9.69
C ALA A 30 -8.24 -10.73 -9.40
N PHE A 31 -7.56 -11.42 -8.48
CA PHE A 31 -7.92 -12.78 -8.05
C PHE A 31 -9.29 -12.85 -7.40
N VAL A 32 -9.56 -11.93 -6.48
CA VAL A 32 -10.86 -11.84 -5.78
C VAL A 32 -11.98 -11.51 -6.76
N ALA A 33 -11.71 -10.66 -7.75
CA ALA A 33 -12.63 -10.34 -8.83
C ALA A 33 -12.94 -11.51 -9.79
N GLY A 34 -12.15 -12.60 -9.74
CA GLY A 34 -12.43 -13.86 -10.44
C GLY A 34 -11.97 -13.94 -11.90
N GLY A 35 -11.37 -12.89 -12.47
CA GLY A 35 -11.02 -12.86 -13.90
C GLY A 35 -9.58 -13.25 -14.24
N ILE A 36 -8.82 -13.85 -13.32
CA ILE A 36 -7.39 -14.12 -13.53
C ILE A 36 -7.11 -15.15 -14.64
N THR A 37 -8.02 -16.11 -14.84
CA THR A 37 -7.90 -17.13 -15.91
C THR A 37 -8.38 -16.61 -17.26
N ASP A 38 -9.37 -15.72 -17.25
CA ASP A 38 -10.01 -15.23 -18.46
C ASP A 38 -9.25 -14.04 -19.06
N GLN A 39 -8.57 -13.25 -18.21
CA GLN A 39 -7.85 -12.04 -18.61
C GLN A 39 -6.39 -12.01 -18.10
N PRO A 40 -5.58 -13.07 -18.31
CA PRO A 40 -4.24 -13.18 -17.74
C PRO A 40 -3.28 -12.08 -18.23
N VAL A 41 -3.46 -11.61 -19.46
CA VAL A 41 -2.66 -10.51 -20.03
C VAL A 41 -2.96 -9.19 -19.33
N ALA A 42 -4.25 -8.88 -19.09
CA ALA A 42 -4.65 -7.66 -18.38
C ALA A 42 -4.18 -7.69 -16.93
N VAL A 43 -4.28 -8.84 -16.25
CA VAL A 43 -3.77 -9.03 -14.89
C VAL A 43 -2.26 -8.82 -14.85
N GLY A 44 -1.52 -9.44 -15.77
CA GLY A 44 -0.07 -9.27 -15.88
C GLY A 44 0.34 -7.82 -16.12
N ALA A 45 -0.38 -7.13 -17.01
CA ALA A 45 -0.16 -5.71 -17.29
C ALA A 45 -0.44 -4.84 -16.06
N ALA A 46 -1.53 -5.07 -15.32
CA ALA A 46 -1.85 -4.32 -14.11
C ALA A 46 -0.83 -4.54 -12.97
N VAL A 47 -0.43 -5.79 -12.74
CA VAL A 47 0.58 -6.14 -11.72
C VAL A 47 1.94 -5.51 -12.04
N ALA A 48 2.36 -5.59 -13.30
CA ALA A 48 3.60 -4.97 -13.77
C ALA A 48 3.53 -3.43 -13.73
N ALA A 49 2.42 -2.83 -14.17
CA ALA A 49 2.21 -1.39 -14.10
C ALA A 49 2.28 -0.87 -12.66
N THR A 50 1.66 -1.58 -11.71
CA THR A 50 1.72 -1.25 -10.28
C THR A 50 3.17 -1.27 -9.78
N GLY A 51 3.90 -2.36 -10.05
CA GLY A 51 5.26 -2.52 -9.58
C GLY A 51 6.21 -1.46 -10.15
N LEU A 52 6.08 -1.16 -11.45
CA LEU A 52 6.86 -0.12 -12.12
C LEU A 52 6.53 1.28 -11.59
N ALA A 53 5.25 1.59 -11.37
CA ALA A 53 4.83 2.88 -10.82
C ALA A 53 5.35 3.10 -9.38
N VAL A 54 5.31 2.06 -8.54
CA VAL A 54 5.87 2.12 -7.18
C VAL A 54 7.39 2.27 -7.21
N GLY A 55 8.08 1.50 -8.06
CA GLY A 55 9.52 1.62 -8.25
C GLY A 55 9.93 3.01 -8.76
N ALA A 56 9.15 3.59 -9.67
CA ALA A 56 9.34 4.95 -10.16
C ALA A 56 9.14 5.99 -9.05
N GLY A 57 8.05 5.87 -8.26
CA GLY A 57 7.78 6.71 -7.10
C GLY A 57 8.91 6.71 -6.08
N ASN A 58 9.47 5.53 -5.78
CA ASN A 58 10.62 5.43 -4.87
C ASN A 58 11.88 6.10 -5.46
N ALA A 59 12.16 5.91 -6.74
CA ALA A 59 13.33 6.49 -7.41
C ALA A 59 13.24 8.03 -7.52
N ILE A 60 12.06 8.59 -7.79
CA ILE A 60 11.87 10.04 -7.85
C ILE A 60 11.93 10.68 -6.46
N ASN A 61 11.43 9.99 -5.43
CA ASN A 61 11.54 10.47 -4.05
C ASN A 61 13.00 10.58 -3.62
N ASP A 62 13.80 9.53 -3.83
CA ASP A 62 15.25 9.57 -3.56
C ASP A 62 15.95 10.68 -4.38
N TYR A 63 15.48 10.97 -5.61
CA TYR A 63 15.99 12.10 -6.38
C TYR A 63 15.74 13.43 -5.67
N PHE A 64 14.53 13.70 -5.17
CA PHE A 64 14.22 14.95 -4.48
C PHE A 64 14.89 15.05 -3.10
N ASP A 65 14.94 13.94 -2.35
CA ASP A 65 15.50 13.87 -1.00
C ASP A 65 17.03 13.80 -0.97
N ARG A 66 17.70 13.72 -2.13
CA ARG A 66 19.16 13.49 -2.24
C ARG A 66 20.05 14.37 -1.35
N GLU A 67 19.71 15.64 -1.11
CA GLU A 67 20.53 16.52 -0.26
C GLU A 67 20.32 16.24 1.23
N ILE A 68 19.08 15.88 1.62
CA ILE A 68 18.74 15.44 2.97
C ILE A 68 19.40 14.08 3.25
N ASP A 69 19.28 13.16 2.29
CA ASP A 69 19.85 11.82 2.39
C ASP A 69 21.38 11.82 2.45
N ARG A 70 22.06 12.83 1.93
CA ARG A 70 23.53 12.98 2.11
C ARG A 70 23.94 13.11 3.56
N ILE A 71 23.06 13.60 4.42
CA ILE A 71 23.28 13.74 5.86
C ILE A 71 22.71 12.52 6.58
N ASN A 72 21.45 12.17 6.28
CA ASN A 72 20.69 11.20 7.06
C ASN A 72 20.92 9.74 6.64
N GLN A 73 21.14 9.49 5.35
CA GLN A 73 21.27 8.14 4.77
C GLN A 73 22.37 8.10 3.71
N PRO A 74 23.64 8.34 4.09
CA PRO A 74 24.75 8.49 3.14
C PRO A 74 25.01 7.23 2.31
N ASP A 75 24.55 6.06 2.78
CA ASP A 75 24.65 4.78 2.08
C ASP A 75 23.60 4.59 0.97
N ARG A 76 22.66 5.52 0.76
CA ARG A 76 21.69 5.43 -0.35
C ARG A 76 22.36 5.53 -1.73
N PRO A 77 21.76 4.99 -2.80
CA PRO A 77 22.36 4.92 -4.12
C PRO A 77 22.81 6.28 -4.71
N ILE A 78 22.05 7.36 -4.46
CA ILE A 78 22.39 8.70 -4.97
C ILE A 78 23.49 9.36 -4.12
N PRO A 79 23.35 9.50 -2.78
CA PRO A 79 24.39 10.09 -1.93
C PRO A 79 25.77 9.43 -2.03
N ARG A 80 25.83 8.08 -2.03
CA ARG A 80 27.10 7.35 -2.17
C ARG A 80 27.67 7.38 -3.59
N GLY A 81 26.95 7.97 -4.54
CA GLY A 81 27.37 8.11 -5.92
C GLY A 81 27.20 6.86 -6.78
N ALA A 82 26.48 5.82 -6.35
CA ALA A 82 26.24 4.62 -7.18
C ALA A 82 25.34 4.93 -8.40
N VAL A 83 24.44 5.90 -8.26
CA VAL A 83 23.56 6.40 -9.33
C VAL A 83 23.63 7.93 -9.34
N SER A 84 23.82 8.54 -10.51
CA SER A 84 23.77 10.00 -10.62
C SER A 84 22.33 10.53 -10.46
N PRO A 85 22.10 11.75 -9.94
CA PRO A 85 20.75 12.31 -9.82
C PRO A 85 19.99 12.33 -11.16
N ARG A 86 20.66 12.70 -12.26
CA ARG A 86 20.07 12.66 -13.60
C ARG A 86 19.72 11.24 -14.04
N GLY A 87 20.55 10.26 -13.68
CA GLY A 87 20.31 8.84 -13.95
C GLY A 87 19.09 8.32 -13.20
N ALA A 88 18.95 8.66 -11.91
CA ALA A 88 17.79 8.30 -11.10
C ALA A 88 16.48 8.92 -11.64
N LEU A 89 16.52 10.21 -12.02
CA LEU A 89 15.37 10.87 -12.63
C LEU A 89 14.96 10.24 -13.97
N LEU A 90 15.92 10.00 -14.87
CA LEU A 90 15.64 9.35 -16.16
C LEU A 90 15.09 7.94 -15.95
N PHE A 91 15.66 7.18 -15.02
CA PHE A 91 15.19 5.84 -14.67
C PHE A 91 13.73 5.89 -14.18
N SER A 92 13.40 6.80 -13.26
CA SER A 92 12.03 6.99 -12.81
C SER A 92 11.06 7.35 -13.95
N ILE A 93 11.45 8.25 -14.85
CA ILE A 93 10.62 8.65 -16.00
C ILE A 93 10.35 7.44 -16.91
N VAL A 94 11.38 6.63 -17.18
CA VAL A 94 11.24 5.42 -18.00
C VAL A 94 10.30 4.42 -17.32
N LEU A 95 10.45 4.17 -16.01
CA LEU A 95 9.57 3.27 -15.28
C LEU A 95 8.10 3.75 -15.32
N PHE A 96 7.84 5.04 -15.10
CA PHE A 96 6.49 5.61 -15.22
C PHE A 96 5.94 5.49 -16.65
N ALA A 97 6.75 5.78 -17.66
CA ALA A 97 6.32 5.67 -19.06
C ALA A 97 5.92 4.24 -19.42
N VAL A 98 6.68 3.24 -18.97
CA VAL A 98 6.35 1.82 -19.18
C VAL A 98 5.10 1.43 -18.37
N ALA A 99 4.96 1.89 -17.13
CA ALA A 99 3.76 1.67 -16.32
C ALA A 99 2.49 2.21 -16.99
N VAL A 100 2.55 3.43 -17.54
CA VAL A 100 1.45 4.04 -18.29
C VAL A 100 1.16 3.26 -19.57
N ALA A 101 2.19 2.87 -20.32
CA ALA A 101 2.01 2.07 -21.55
C ALA A 101 1.28 0.73 -21.27
N LEU A 102 1.61 0.08 -20.15
CA LEU A 102 0.91 -1.13 -19.69
C LEU A 102 -0.52 -0.84 -19.20
N ALA A 103 -0.75 0.30 -18.55
CA ALA A 103 -2.10 0.68 -18.12
C ALA A 103 -3.03 1.02 -19.29
N LEU A 104 -2.49 1.51 -20.42
CA LEU A 104 -3.27 1.88 -21.60
C LEU A 104 -3.92 0.69 -22.33
N VAL A 105 -3.48 -0.55 -22.07
CA VAL A 105 -4.14 -1.75 -22.60
C VAL A 105 -5.26 -2.29 -21.69
N LEU A 106 -5.49 -1.65 -20.54
CA LEU A 106 -6.49 -2.07 -19.56
C LEU A 106 -7.85 -1.40 -19.84
N PRO A 107 -8.94 -1.94 -19.27
CA PRO A 107 -10.26 -1.33 -19.34
C PRO A 107 -10.28 0.12 -18.84
N LEU A 108 -11.25 0.92 -19.33
CA LEU A 108 -11.35 2.35 -19.03
C LEU A 108 -11.39 2.65 -17.52
N LEU A 109 -12.05 1.79 -16.74
CA LEU A 109 -12.11 1.94 -15.29
C LEU A 109 -10.73 1.78 -14.63
N ALA A 110 -9.92 0.82 -15.08
CA ALA A 110 -8.56 0.64 -14.59
C ALA A 110 -7.68 1.84 -14.96
N LEU A 111 -7.82 2.37 -16.18
CA LEU A 111 -7.11 3.58 -16.61
C LEU A 111 -7.51 4.80 -15.78
N ALA A 112 -8.79 4.96 -15.45
CA ALA A 112 -9.27 6.04 -14.58
C ALA A 112 -8.68 5.93 -13.16
N ILE A 113 -8.66 4.74 -12.58
CA ILE A 113 -8.04 4.48 -11.26
C ILE A 113 -6.53 4.79 -11.31
N ALA A 114 -5.82 4.33 -12.34
CA ALA A 114 -4.39 4.62 -12.51
C ALA A 114 -4.12 6.12 -12.62
N GLY A 115 -4.95 6.85 -13.36
CA GLY A 115 -4.87 8.31 -13.47
C GLY A 115 -5.06 9.02 -12.13
N ILE A 116 -6.07 8.62 -11.36
CA ILE A 116 -6.32 9.18 -10.02
C ILE A 116 -5.16 8.84 -9.08
N ASN A 117 -4.65 7.61 -9.11
CA ASN A 117 -3.50 7.18 -8.30
C ASN A 117 -2.25 7.99 -8.62
N LEU A 118 -1.98 8.29 -9.90
CA LEU A 118 -0.84 9.10 -10.31
C LEU A 118 -0.97 10.54 -9.79
N ILE A 119 -2.15 11.14 -9.92
CA ILE A 119 -2.45 12.48 -9.40
C ILE A 119 -2.28 12.50 -7.87
N ALA A 120 -2.83 11.49 -7.17
CA ALA A 120 -2.71 11.31 -5.73
C ALA A 120 -1.24 11.19 -5.28
N LEU A 121 -0.42 10.41 -5.99
CA LEU A 121 1.00 10.23 -5.67
C LEU A 121 1.79 11.54 -5.81
N VAL A 122 1.54 12.31 -6.88
CA VAL A 122 2.17 13.62 -7.09
C VAL A 122 1.71 14.61 -6.02
N ALA A 123 0.40 14.66 -5.74
CA ALA A 123 -0.17 15.57 -4.75
C ALA A 123 0.31 15.25 -3.33
N TYR A 124 0.51 13.97 -2.98
CA TYR A 124 1.09 13.57 -1.70
C TYR A 124 2.45 14.23 -1.45
N THR A 125 3.33 14.16 -2.44
CA THR A 125 4.72 14.61 -2.35
C THR A 125 4.82 16.12 -2.19
N GLU A 126 3.97 16.87 -2.87
CA GLU A 126 4.06 18.35 -2.95
C GLU A 126 3.12 19.10 -1.98
N LEU A 127 1.97 18.51 -1.61
CA LEU A 127 0.88 19.26 -0.96
C LEU A 127 0.43 18.70 0.38
N PHE A 128 0.50 17.38 0.58
CA PHE A 128 -0.15 16.71 1.72
C PHE A 128 0.81 16.14 2.75
N LYS A 129 2.13 16.09 2.46
CA LYS A 129 3.16 15.70 3.43
C LYS A 129 3.10 16.64 4.64
N GLY A 130 2.79 16.10 5.82
CA GLY A 130 2.74 16.85 7.08
C GLY A 130 1.41 17.55 7.41
N LEU A 131 0.34 17.33 6.64
CA LEU A 131 -1.00 17.80 7.00
C LEU A 131 -1.73 16.78 7.90
N PRO A 132 -2.37 17.20 9.00
CA PRO A 132 -2.96 16.28 9.97
C PRO A 132 -4.02 15.38 9.34
N GLY A 133 -3.78 14.07 9.31
CA GLY A 133 -4.72 13.06 8.82
C GLY A 133 -4.87 12.97 7.28
N LEU A 134 -4.62 14.05 6.54
CA LEU A 134 -4.86 14.08 5.09
C LEU A 134 -3.77 13.31 4.32
N GLY A 135 -2.51 13.43 4.73
CA GLY A 135 -1.42 12.61 4.19
C GLY A 135 -1.67 11.12 4.44
N ASN A 136 -2.05 10.76 5.67
CA ASN A 136 -2.35 9.38 6.05
C ASN A 136 -3.54 8.81 5.27
N ALA A 137 -4.60 9.61 5.07
CA ALA A 137 -5.77 9.21 4.27
C ALA A 137 -5.41 8.99 2.79
N LEU A 138 -4.50 9.78 2.24
CA LEU A 138 -4.03 9.62 0.87
C LEU A 138 -3.18 8.35 0.71
N VAL A 139 -2.32 8.04 1.69
CA VAL A 139 -1.57 6.76 1.73
C VAL A 139 -2.55 5.58 1.84
N ALA A 140 -3.55 5.68 2.71
CA ALA A 140 -4.60 4.66 2.85
C ALA A 140 -5.38 4.44 1.55
N TYR A 141 -5.72 5.52 0.83
CA TYR A 141 -6.33 5.44 -0.49
C TYR A 141 -5.41 4.73 -1.49
N LEU A 142 -4.15 5.15 -1.61
CA LEU A 142 -3.18 4.59 -2.57
C LEU A 142 -2.94 3.10 -2.32
N VAL A 143 -2.83 2.67 -1.07
CA VAL A 143 -2.67 1.24 -0.73
C VAL A 143 -3.95 0.48 -1.07
N GLY A 144 -5.11 0.96 -0.63
CA GLY A 144 -6.38 0.29 -0.93
C GLY A 144 -6.68 0.23 -2.43
N SER A 145 -6.38 1.28 -3.18
CA SER A 145 -6.74 1.40 -4.60
C SER A 145 -5.96 0.43 -5.49
N THR A 146 -4.87 -0.17 -5.00
CA THR A 146 -4.19 -1.29 -5.68
C THR A 146 -5.13 -2.48 -5.91
N PHE A 147 -5.97 -2.82 -4.92
CA PHE A 147 -6.99 -3.86 -5.07
C PHE A 147 -8.03 -3.48 -6.13
N LEU A 148 -8.50 -2.22 -6.12
CA LEU A 148 -9.45 -1.73 -7.11
C LEU A 148 -8.85 -1.75 -8.52
N PHE A 149 -7.59 -1.37 -8.66
CA PHE A 149 -6.89 -1.36 -9.94
C PHE A 149 -6.77 -2.77 -10.53
N GLY A 150 -6.40 -3.76 -9.71
CA GLY A 150 -6.37 -5.17 -10.12
C GLY A 150 -7.73 -5.72 -10.51
N ALA A 151 -8.76 -5.41 -9.73
CA ALA A 151 -10.14 -5.85 -10.01
C ALA A 151 -10.73 -5.17 -11.26
N ALA A 152 -10.39 -3.89 -11.49
CA ALA A 152 -10.80 -3.15 -12.67
C ALA A 152 -10.11 -3.67 -13.95
N ALA A 153 -8.89 -4.23 -13.82
CA ALA A 153 -8.20 -4.85 -14.94
C ALA A 153 -8.94 -6.09 -15.47
N VAL A 154 -9.83 -6.68 -14.68
CA VAL A 154 -10.69 -7.81 -15.08
C VAL A 154 -12.18 -7.45 -15.15
N GLU A 155 -12.49 -6.14 -15.20
CA GLU A 155 -13.85 -5.59 -15.37
C GLU A 155 -14.86 -5.97 -14.27
N ASN A 156 -14.40 -6.40 -13.10
CA ASN A 156 -15.26 -6.74 -11.97
C ASN A 156 -14.73 -6.15 -10.64
N VAL A 157 -15.13 -4.92 -10.33
CA VAL A 157 -14.65 -4.20 -9.14
C VAL A 157 -15.44 -4.46 -7.86
N ALA A 158 -16.66 -4.98 -7.97
CA ALA A 158 -17.58 -5.06 -6.83
C ALA A 158 -17.00 -5.88 -5.66
N PRO A 159 -16.42 -7.08 -5.87
CA PRO A 159 -15.81 -7.84 -4.79
C PRO A 159 -14.63 -7.10 -4.12
N ALA A 160 -13.85 -6.36 -4.90
CA ALA A 160 -12.67 -5.64 -4.42
C ALA A 160 -13.00 -4.30 -3.71
N ALA A 161 -14.23 -3.78 -3.82
CA ALA A 161 -14.63 -2.56 -3.13
C ALA A 161 -14.57 -2.71 -1.60
N VAL A 162 -14.98 -3.86 -1.07
CA VAL A 162 -14.91 -4.13 0.37
C VAL A 162 -13.45 -4.31 0.82
N LEU A 163 -12.61 -4.96 0.00
CA LEU A 163 -11.17 -5.08 0.25
C LEU A 163 -10.50 -3.72 0.32
N PHE A 164 -10.80 -2.85 -0.65
CA PHE A 164 -10.34 -1.48 -0.68
C PHE A 164 -10.65 -0.75 0.62
N LEU A 165 -11.92 -0.78 1.07
CA LEU A 165 -12.33 -0.10 2.29
C LEU A 165 -11.63 -0.65 3.54
N LEU A 166 -11.60 -1.97 3.70
CA LEU A 166 -10.97 -2.61 4.85
C LEU A 166 -9.45 -2.38 4.88
N SER A 167 -8.78 -2.48 3.72
CA SER A 167 -7.36 -2.18 3.60
C SER A 167 -7.05 -0.71 3.85
N ALA A 168 -7.89 0.21 3.36
CA ALA A 168 -7.72 1.63 3.60
C ALA A 168 -7.87 1.97 5.08
N ILE A 169 -8.88 1.41 5.77
CA ILE A 169 -9.05 1.58 7.22
C ILE A 169 -7.84 1.05 8.00
N ALA A 170 -7.36 -0.16 7.68
CA ALA A 170 -6.21 -0.75 8.35
C ALA A 170 -4.93 0.06 8.09
N THR A 171 -4.74 0.54 6.85
CA THR A 171 -3.58 1.38 6.48
C THR A 171 -3.64 2.73 7.19
N LEU A 172 -4.81 3.38 7.25
CA LEU A 172 -4.98 4.65 7.95
C LEU A 172 -4.69 4.48 9.45
N THR A 173 -5.18 3.40 10.05
CA THR A 173 -4.88 3.03 11.45
C THR A 173 -3.36 2.93 11.66
N ARG A 174 -2.66 2.20 10.79
CA ARG A 174 -1.19 2.05 10.85
C ARG A 174 -0.48 3.38 10.72
N GLU A 175 -0.87 4.20 9.76
CA GLU A 175 -0.22 5.49 9.51
C GLU A 175 -0.40 6.44 10.70
N ILE A 176 -1.57 6.44 11.37
CA ILE A 176 -1.75 7.23 12.60
C ILE A 176 -0.85 6.72 13.74
N ILE A 177 -0.74 5.41 13.93
CA ILE A 177 0.15 4.83 14.97
C ILE A 177 1.62 5.16 14.65
N LYS A 178 2.00 5.11 13.37
CA LYS A 178 3.34 5.47 12.92
C LYS A 178 3.64 6.95 13.20
N ASP A 179 2.71 7.86 12.94
CA ASP A 179 2.92 9.28 13.26
C ASP A 179 3.10 9.50 14.79
N VAL A 180 2.51 8.63 15.63
CA VAL A 180 2.71 8.69 17.10
C VAL A 180 4.12 8.24 17.47
N GLU A 181 4.63 7.20 16.82
CA GLU A 181 6.03 6.74 16.93
C GLU A 181 7.01 7.84 16.49
N ASP A 182 6.72 8.53 15.38
CA ASP A 182 7.60 9.51 14.75
C ASP A 182 7.40 10.96 15.26
N VAL A 183 6.58 11.17 16.31
CA VAL A 183 6.08 12.50 16.71
C VAL A 183 7.18 13.54 16.99
N GLU A 184 8.30 13.11 17.58
CA GLU A 184 9.41 14.01 17.89
C GLU A 184 10.18 14.41 16.62
N GLY A 185 10.44 13.44 15.73
CA GLY A 185 11.10 13.70 14.45
C GLY A 185 10.26 14.57 13.53
N ASP A 186 8.95 14.31 13.44
CA ASP A 186 8.01 15.12 12.67
C ASP A 186 7.97 16.57 13.15
N ARG A 187 8.07 16.79 14.47
CA ARG A 187 8.10 18.12 15.08
C ARG A 187 9.39 18.86 14.73
N GLU A 188 10.54 18.17 14.74
CA GLU A 188 11.83 18.75 14.33
C GLU A 188 11.85 19.12 12.84
N GLU A 189 11.17 18.35 11.99
CA GLU A 189 10.99 18.65 10.56
C GLU A 189 9.95 19.76 10.28
N GLY A 190 9.25 20.25 11.32
CA GLY A 190 8.22 21.29 11.19
C GLY A 190 6.91 20.80 10.58
N LEU A 191 6.65 19.49 10.63
CA LEU A 191 5.38 18.89 10.19
C LEU A 191 4.30 19.06 11.26
N ASN A 192 3.04 19.02 10.84
CA ASN A 192 1.88 19.07 11.74
C ASN A 192 1.04 17.81 11.56
N THR A 193 1.59 16.64 11.91
CA THR A 193 0.87 15.37 11.83
C THR A 193 -0.27 15.28 12.83
N LEU A 194 -1.16 14.30 12.67
CA LEU A 194 -2.33 14.15 13.55
C LEU A 194 -1.97 14.14 15.05
N PRO A 195 -0.98 13.35 15.53
CA PRO A 195 -0.60 13.37 16.94
C PRO A 195 0.04 14.67 17.41
N ILE A 196 0.65 15.47 16.52
CA ILE A 196 1.12 16.82 16.86
C ILE A 196 -0.07 17.76 17.06
N ALA A 197 -1.08 17.66 16.20
CA ALA A 197 -2.24 18.55 16.22
C ALA A 197 -3.21 18.28 17.38
N ILE A 198 -3.47 17.00 17.70
CA ILE A 198 -4.46 16.61 18.72
C ILE A 198 -3.87 15.87 19.93
N GLY A 199 -2.57 15.60 19.93
CA GLY A 199 -1.89 14.80 20.94
C GLY A 199 -1.82 13.32 20.60
N GLU A 200 -0.79 12.64 21.11
CA GLU A 200 -0.52 11.22 20.86
C GLU A 200 -1.67 10.31 21.31
N ARG A 201 -2.14 10.45 22.55
CA ARG A 201 -3.25 9.62 23.08
C ARG A 201 -4.56 9.80 22.30
N PRO A 202 -5.03 11.03 22.01
CA PRO A 202 -6.19 11.23 21.15
C PRO A 202 -6.01 10.62 19.75
N ALA A 203 -4.83 10.72 19.14
CA ALA A 203 -4.55 10.08 17.85
C ALA A 203 -4.67 8.55 17.93
N LEU A 204 -4.15 7.92 18.99
CA LEU A 204 -4.32 6.47 19.21
C LEU A 204 -5.79 6.06 19.42
N TYR A 205 -6.60 6.89 20.08
CA TYR A 205 -8.05 6.63 20.17
C TYR A 205 -8.74 6.72 18.81
N VAL A 206 -8.34 7.67 17.94
CA VAL A 206 -8.84 7.75 16.56
C VAL A 206 -8.46 6.49 15.78
N ALA A 207 -7.20 6.05 15.86
CA ALA A 207 -6.73 4.81 15.25
C ALA A 207 -7.54 3.59 15.74
N THR A 208 -7.77 3.50 17.05
CA THR A 208 -8.58 2.43 17.66
C THR A 208 -10.02 2.43 17.16
N ALA A 209 -10.65 3.61 17.06
CA ALA A 209 -12.02 3.74 16.56
C ALA A 209 -12.12 3.32 15.09
N LEU A 210 -11.16 3.73 14.26
CA LEU A 210 -11.07 3.32 12.85
C LEU A 210 -10.92 1.80 12.73
N LEU A 211 -10.00 1.21 13.49
CA LEU A 211 -9.83 -0.24 13.49
C LEU A 211 -11.08 -0.97 13.97
N ALA A 212 -11.78 -0.46 14.98
CA ALA A 212 -13.04 -1.05 15.44
C ALA A 212 -14.11 -1.05 14.34
N VAL A 213 -14.22 0.04 13.56
CA VAL A 213 -15.10 0.08 12.38
C VAL A 213 -14.68 -0.97 11.35
N GLY A 214 -13.38 -1.08 11.05
CA GLY A 214 -12.85 -2.11 10.15
C GLY A 214 -13.11 -3.53 10.65
N ALA A 215 -12.95 -3.78 11.95
CA ALA A 215 -13.21 -5.06 12.59
C ALA A 215 -14.69 -5.46 12.50
N ILE A 216 -15.61 -4.52 12.78
CA ILE A 216 -17.06 -4.72 12.65
C ILE A 216 -17.46 -4.97 11.18
N ALA A 217 -16.82 -4.28 10.24
CA ALA A 217 -17.05 -4.45 8.81
C ALA A 217 -16.37 -5.71 8.23
N SER A 218 -15.39 -6.30 8.93
CA SER A 218 -14.59 -7.42 8.42
C SER A 218 -15.40 -8.68 8.05
N PRO A 219 -16.57 -8.99 8.65
CA PRO A 219 -17.40 -10.10 8.20
C PRO A 219 -18.25 -9.80 6.95
N LEU A 220 -18.32 -8.55 6.48
CA LEU A 220 -19.16 -8.17 5.33
C LEU A 220 -18.88 -8.96 4.05
N PRO A 221 -17.63 -9.31 3.68
CA PRO A 221 -17.37 -10.19 2.55
C PRO A 221 -18.11 -11.52 2.66
N TYR A 222 -18.13 -12.15 3.85
CA TYR A 222 -18.86 -13.40 4.08
C TYR A 222 -20.39 -13.21 4.06
N LEU A 223 -20.87 -12.08 4.58
CA LEU A 223 -22.31 -11.82 4.72
C LEU A 223 -22.99 -11.33 3.44
N LEU A 224 -22.26 -10.57 2.61
CA LEU A 224 -22.82 -9.85 1.47
C LEU A 224 -22.31 -10.35 0.12
N LEU A 225 -21.18 -11.03 0.07
CA LEU A 225 -20.61 -11.54 -1.17
C LEU A 225 -20.71 -13.07 -1.18
N GLU A 226 -21.26 -13.62 -2.25
CA GLU A 226 -21.40 -15.09 -2.42
C GLU A 226 -20.04 -15.79 -2.61
N ASP A 227 -18.99 -15.00 -2.86
CA ASP A 227 -17.65 -15.46 -3.17
C ASP A 227 -16.78 -15.81 -1.95
N PHE A 228 -17.26 -15.61 -0.71
CA PHE A 228 -16.49 -15.83 0.52
C PHE A 228 -17.20 -16.76 1.51
N GLY A 229 -16.59 -17.91 1.80
CA GLY A 229 -17.11 -18.92 2.75
C GLY A 229 -16.49 -18.87 4.16
N LEU A 230 -16.76 -19.89 4.98
CA LEU A 230 -16.25 -20.00 6.36
C LEU A 230 -14.71 -19.93 6.45
N ALA A 231 -14.00 -20.39 5.42
CA ALA A 231 -12.55 -20.31 5.34
C ALA A 231 -12.03 -18.86 5.45
N TYR A 232 -12.76 -17.88 4.90
CA TYR A 232 -12.46 -16.46 5.08
C TYR A 232 -12.52 -16.06 6.57
N LEU A 233 -13.61 -16.40 7.25
CA LEU A 233 -13.83 -16.05 8.66
C LEU A 233 -12.75 -16.64 9.60
N VAL A 234 -12.34 -17.88 9.33
CA VAL A 234 -11.30 -18.58 10.10
C VAL A 234 -9.95 -17.85 10.03
N VAL A 235 -9.64 -17.19 8.91
CA VAL A 235 -8.36 -16.47 8.73
C VAL A 235 -8.47 -15.00 9.15
N VAL A 236 -9.60 -14.33 8.85
CA VAL A 236 -9.78 -12.91 9.19
C VAL A 236 -9.96 -12.68 10.70
N GLY A 237 -10.53 -13.65 11.43
CA GLY A 237 -10.70 -13.56 12.89
C GLY A 237 -9.37 -13.35 13.63
N PRO A 238 -8.37 -14.24 13.46
CA PRO A 238 -7.03 -14.04 13.98
C PRO A 238 -6.36 -12.75 13.49
N ALA A 239 -6.56 -12.36 12.23
CA ALA A 239 -6.02 -11.11 11.69
C ALA A 239 -6.53 -9.88 12.47
N VAL A 240 -7.85 -9.81 12.70
CA VAL A 240 -8.49 -8.74 13.48
C VAL A 240 -8.03 -8.78 14.94
N ALA A 241 -7.88 -9.97 15.53
CA ALA A 241 -7.39 -10.11 16.90
C ALA A 241 -5.94 -9.60 17.05
N ILE A 242 -5.05 -9.94 16.11
CA ILE A 242 -3.68 -9.42 16.07
C ILE A 242 -3.68 -7.91 15.92
N MET A 243 -4.47 -7.35 15.00
CA MET A 243 -4.54 -5.89 14.82
C MET A 243 -5.10 -5.18 16.05
N GLY A 244 -6.09 -5.78 16.73
CA GLY A 244 -6.65 -5.26 17.98
C GLY A 244 -5.63 -5.25 19.12
N TYR A 245 -4.88 -6.35 19.29
CA TYR A 245 -3.77 -6.42 20.24
C TYR A 245 -2.70 -5.38 19.93
N ALA A 246 -2.28 -5.28 18.66
CA ALA A 246 -1.28 -4.33 18.21
C ALA A 246 -1.67 -2.88 18.50
N THR A 247 -2.94 -2.52 18.27
CA THR A 247 -3.45 -1.17 18.57
C THR A 247 -3.53 -0.90 20.07
N TYR A 248 -3.84 -1.91 20.88
CA TYR A 248 -3.77 -1.79 22.34
C TYR A 248 -2.33 -1.58 22.82
N GLU A 249 -1.39 -2.36 22.27
CA GLU A 249 0.04 -2.27 22.58
C GLU A 249 0.61 -0.90 22.21
N SER A 250 0.13 -0.27 21.13
CA SER A 250 0.55 1.09 20.72
C SER A 250 0.33 2.17 21.78
N PHE A 251 -0.53 1.97 22.78
CA PHE A 251 -0.66 2.91 23.91
C PHE A 251 0.52 2.88 24.88
N ALA A 252 1.29 1.80 24.88
CA ALA A 252 2.51 1.63 25.67
C ALA A 252 3.77 1.71 24.81
N ASP A 253 3.75 1.08 23.64
CA ASP A 253 4.85 1.00 22.69
C ASP A 253 4.32 1.12 21.24
N PRO A 254 4.28 2.35 20.69
CA PRO A 254 3.85 2.61 19.32
C PRO A 254 4.65 1.83 18.27
N THR A 255 5.97 1.67 18.46
CA THR A 255 6.86 0.95 17.54
C THR A 255 6.47 -0.53 17.47
N ALA A 256 6.37 -1.21 18.62
CA ALA A 256 5.97 -2.62 18.66
C ALA A 256 4.55 -2.82 18.11
N GLY A 257 3.61 -1.95 18.50
CA GLY A 257 2.24 -2.01 17.99
C GLY A 257 2.18 -1.80 16.48
N GLN A 258 2.98 -0.89 15.91
CA GLN A 258 3.04 -0.68 14.47
C GLN A 258 3.59 -1.89 13.72
N GLU A 259 4.61 -2.55 14.25
CA GLU A 259 5.18 -3.77 13.67
C GLU A 259 4.15 -4.92 13.70
N HIS A 260 3.54 -5.19 14.85
CA HIS A 260 2.55 -6.25 14.98
C HIS A 260 1.28 -6.02 14.15
N LEU A 261 0.88 -4.76 13.97
CA LEU A 261 -0.25 -4.40 13.12
C LEU A 261 -0.03 -4.86 11.67
N LYS A 262 1.20 -4.76 11.15
CA LYS A 262 1.53 -5.24 9.79
C LYS A 262 1.29 -6.75 9.65
N TYR A 263 1.61 -7.55 10.66
CA TYR A 263 1.33 -9.00 10.62
C TYR A 263 -0.16 -9.28 10.50
N GLY A 264 -0.99 -8.55 11.24
CA GLY A 264 -2.44 -8.62 11.11
C GLY A 264 -2.93 -8.19 9.72
N MET A 265 -2.38 -7.13 9.15
CA MET A 265 -2.70 -6.67 7.78
C MET A 265 -2.34 -7.71 6.71
N PHE A 266 -1.16 -8.34 6.80
CA PHE A 266 -0.77 -9.42 5.89
C PHE A 266 -1.68 -10.64 6.03
N LEU A 267 -2.06 -11.01 7.25
CA LEU A 267 -2.98 -12.11 7.49
C LEU A 267 -4.40 -11.78 6.98
N ALA A 268 -4.84 -10.53 7.08
CA ALA A 268 -6.11 -10.09 6.51
C ALA A 268 -6.10 -10.18 4.96
N ALA A 269 -5.01 -9.77 4.31
CA ALA A 269 -4.85 -9.95 2.86
C ALA A 269 -4.89 -11.43 2.46
N LEU A 270 -4.24 -12.31 3.25
CA LEU A 270 -4.31 -13.76 3.07
C LEU A 270 -5.73 -14.31 3.24
N ALA A 271 -6.53 -13.76 4.17
CA ALA A 271 -7.92 -14.19 4.37
C ALA A 271 -8.74 -14.04 3.09
N PHE A 272 -8.54 -12.97 2.32
CA PHE A 272 -9.22 -12.78 1.04
C PHE A 272 -8.82 -13.83 0.00
N ILE A 273 -7.53 -14.21 -0.04
CA ILE A 273 -7.05 -15.27 -0.93
C ILE A 273 -7.68 -16.60 -0.54
N VAL A 274 -7.59 -17.00 0.73
CA VAL A 274 -8.11 -18.27 1.24
C VAL A 274 -9.63 -18.35 1.06
N GLY A 275 -10.33 -17.27 1.40
CA GLY A 275 -11.77 -17.16 1.28
C GLY A 275 -12.27 -17.34 -0.15
N ARG A 276 -11.63 -16.67 -1.12
CA ARG A 276 -11.96 -16.80 -2.54
C ARG A 276 -11.55 -18.16 -3.12
N ALA A 277 -10.38 -18.66 -2.77
CA ALA A 277 -9.91 -19.96 -3.26
C ALA A 277 -10.86 -21.10 -2.85
N ALA A 278 -11.40 -21.04 -1.63
CA ALA A 278 -12.34 -22.04 -1.11
C ALA A 278 -13.69 -22.07 -1.85
N THR A 279 -14.07 -21.01 -2.57
CA THR A 279 -15.31 -20.99 -3.38
C THR A 279 -15.09 -21.38 -4.83
N ILE A 280 -13.86 -21.25 -5.34
CA ILE A 280 -13.48 -21.64 -6.71
C ILE A 280 -13.18 -23.15 -6.78
N VAL A 281 -12.60 -23.74 -5.74
CA VAL A 281 -12.36 -25.20 -5.68
C VAL A 281 -13.68 -25.88 -5.31
N PRO A 282 -14.29 -26.70 -6.18
CA PRO A 282 -15.49 -27.43 -5.81
C PRO A 282 -15.20 -28.27 -4.58
N SER A 283 -16.08 -28.20 -3.58
CA SER A 283 -16.10 -29.08 -2.42
C SER A 283 -16.41 -30.51 -2.90
N GLY A 284 -15.37 -31.18 -3.39
CA GLY A 284 -15.40 -32.53 -3.94
C GLY A 284 -14.34 -33.38 -3.25
N LEU A 285 -14.60 -33.72 -1.99
CA LEU A 285 -14.13 -34.92 -1.29
C LEU A 285 -15.20 -35.34 -0.28
#